data_AF-A0A655BN32-F1
#
_entry.id   AF-A0A655BN32-F1
#
_cell.length_a   1.000
_cell.length_b   1.000
_cell.length_c   1.000
_cell.angle_alpha   90.00
_cell.angle_beta   90.00
_cell.angle_gamma   90.00
#
_symmetry.space_group_name_H-M   'P 1'
#
loop_
_entity.id
_entity.type
_entity.pdbx_description
1 polymer ?
#
loop_
_entity_poly.entity_id
_entity_poly.type
_entity_poly.pdbx_seq_one_letter_code
_entity_poly.pdbx_strand_id
1 'polypeptide(L)' 'MPLMLVAGDHAINDMASDDGNSWKMRFNAAGIPATPWLSGLGENPAIRAMFVAHLHQALNMAVEEAA' A
#
# COMPACT_ATOMS: atom_id res chain seq x y z
N MET A 1 -2.72 -0.01 8.07
CA MET A 1 -1.92 -0.61 6.98
C MET A 1 -1.65 0.48 5.94
N PRO A 2 -0.48 0.52 5.30
CA PRO A 2 -0.17 1.45 4.23
C PRO A 2 -0.96 1.11 2.96
N LEU A 3 -1.50 2.13 2.28
CA LEU A 3 -2.00 2.00 0.91
C LEU A 3 -0.90 2.38 -0.09
N MET A 4 0.26 1.75 0.03
CA MET A 4 1.47 1.97 -0.78
C MET A 4 2.09 0.62 -1.12
N LEU A 5 2.77 0.51 -2.27
CA LEU A 5 3.32 -0.78 -2.72
C LEU A 5 4.30 -1.38 -1.71
N VAL A 6 5.17 -0.55 -1.13
CA VAL A 6 6.14 -0.92 -0.11
C VAL A 6 5.87 -0.15 1.19
N ALA A 7 6.27 -0.70 2.32
CA ALA A 7 6.25 -0.02 3.62
C ALA A 7 7.56 0.76 3.84
N GLY A 8 7.76 1.84 3.07
CA GLY A 8 8.92 2.73 3.20
C GLY A 8 8.71 3.87 4.22
N ASP A 9 9.47 4.95 4.07
CA ASP A 9 9.52 6.06 5.05
C ASP A 9 8.15 6.62 5.44
N HIS A 10 7.22 6.82 4.49
CA HIS A 10 5.86 7.29 4.80
C HIS A 10 5.10 6.30 5.71
N ALA A 11 5.26 4.99 5.50
CA ALA A 11 4.61 3.98 6.34
C ALA A 11 5.24 3.92 7.74
N ILE A 12 6.57 4.06 7.82
CA ILE A 12 7.32 3.91 9.06
C ILE A 12 7.18 5.18 9.92
N ASN A 13 7.43 6.35 9.33
CA ASN A 13 7.51 7.61 10.05
C ASN A 13 6.15 8.26 10.20
N ASP A 14 5.49 8.56 9.08
CA ASP A 14 4.26 9.38 9.10
C ASP A 14 3.06 8.58 9.62
N MET A 15 3.03 7.26 9.38
CA MET A 15 1.89 6.43 9.81
C MET A 15 2.12 5.78 11.19
N ALA A 16 3.31 5.25 11.47
CA ALA A 16 3.52 4.27 12.55
C ALA A 16 4.49 4.68 13.67
N SER A 17 5.23 5.77 13.53
CA SER A 17 6.26 6.18 14.50
C SER A 17 5.66 6.68 15.82
N ASP A 18 6.53 6.91 16.80
CA ASP A 18 6.17 7.56 18.07
C ASP A 18 6.18 9.09 18.00
N ASP A 19 6.38 9.69 16.82
CA ASP A 19 6.20 11.13 16.62
C ASP A 19 4.73 11.51 16.85
N GLY A 20 4.48 12.57 17.61
CA GLY A 20 3.15 13.09 17.91
C GLY A 20 2.32 13.47 16.68
N ASN A 21 2.97 13.77 15.56
CA ASN A 21 2.31 14.07 14.28
C ASN A 21 2.00 12.81 13.44
N SER A 22 2.52 11.64 13.82
CA SER A 22 2.21 10.39 13.14
C SER A 22 0.72 10.06 13.24
N TRP A 23 0.19 9.30 12.28
CA TRP A 23 -1.21 8.87 12.32
C TRP A 23 -1.50 8.06 13.58
N LYS A 24 -0.63 7.10 13.94
CA LYS A 24 -0.76 6.32 15.17
C LYS A 24 -0.97 7.23 16.39
N MET A 25 -0.11 8.22 16.59
CA MET A 25 -0.19 9.10 17.74
C MET A 25 -1.43 10.00 17.69
N ARG A 26 -1.79 10.52 16.52
CA ARG A 26 -3.00 11.35 16.35
C ARG A 26 -4.29 10.59 16.65
N PHE A 27 -4.40 9.33 16.21
CA PHE A 27 -5.55 8.48 16.54
C PHE A 27 -5.60 8.16 18.03
N ASN A 28 -4.45 7.79 18.64
CA ASN A 28 -4.37 7.52 20.07
C ASN A 28 -4.76 8.75 20.92
N ALA A 29 -4.31 9.94 20.54
CA ALA A 29 -4.65 11.20 21.21
C ALA A 29 -6.15 11.54 21.12
N ALA A 30 -6.82 11.07 20.07
CA ALA A 30 -8.28 11.18 19.92
C ALA A 30 -9.05 10.08 20.70
N GLY A 31 -8.37 9.24 21.49
CA GLY A 31 -8.99 8.14 22.22
C GLY A 31 -9.35 6.94 21.35
N ILE A 32 -8.75 6.83 20.16
CA ILE A 32 -8.96 5.72 19.22
C ILE A 32 -7.65 4.94 19.12
N PRO A 33 -7.50 3.79 19.83
CA PRO A 33 -6.28 3.00 19.78
C PRO A 33 -5.95 2.55 18.35
N ALA A 34 -4.76 2.87 17.87
CA ALA A 34 -4.29 2.50 16.54
C ALA A 34 -3.10 1.54 16.62
N THR A 35 -3.25 0.36 16.01
CA THR A 35 -2.17 -0.62 15.83
C THR A 35 -1.66 -0.54 14.39
N PRO A 36 -0.40 -0.11 14.16
CA PRO A 36 0.19 -0.13 12.83
C PRO A 36 0.44 -1.55 12.33
N TRP A 37 0.35 -1.73 11.03
CA TRP A 37 0.65 -2.98 10.32
C TRP A 37 1.57 -2.63 9.16
N LEU A 38 2.86 -2.90 9.30
CA LEU A 38 3.91 -2.43 8.38
C LEU A 38 4.20 -3.44 7.26
N SER A 39 3.18 -3.75 6.47
CA SER A 39 3.31 -4.51 5.24
C SER A 39 2.84 -3.67 4.06
N GLY A 40 3.65 -3.61 3.01
CA GLY A 40 3.28 -2.97 1.75
C GLY A 40 2.23 -3.78 1.00
N LEU A 41 1.50 -3.12 0.10
CA LEU A 41 0.50 -3.79 -0.74
C LEU A 41 1.09 -4.89 -1.64
N GLY A 42 2.38 -4.80 -1.98
CA GLY A 42 3.08 -5.82 -2.77
C GLY A 42 3.19 -7.19 -2.07
N GLU A 43 3.06 -7.22 -0.74
CA GLU A 43 3.05 -8.46 0.03
C GLU A 43 1.71 -9.22 -0.10
N ASN A 44 0.62 -8.54 -0.50
CA ASN A 44 -0.70 -9.15 -0.69
C ASN A 44 -0.79 -9.87 -2.06
N PRO A 45 -1.00 -11.20 -2.10
CA PRO A 45 -1.12 -11.97 -3.34
C PRO A 45 -2.22 -11.49 -4.28
N ALA A 46 -3.36 -11.03 -3.74
CA ALA A 46 -4.46 -10.52 -4.56
C ALA A 46 -4.09 -9.22 -5.26
N ILE A 47 -3.28 -8.36 -4.61
CA ILE A 47 -2.78 -7.13 -5.24
C ILE A 47 -1.74 -7.43 -6.30
N ARG A 48 -0.84 -8.39 -6.04
CA ARG A 48 0.08 -8.89 -7.07
C ARG A 48 -0.67 -9.43 -8.29
N ALA A 49 -1.76 -10.17 -8.07
CA ALA A 49 -2.59 -10.68 -9.15
C ALA A 49 -3.21 -9.55 -10.01
N MET A 50 -3.59 -8.41 -9.41
CA MET A 50 -4.06 -7.25 -10.18
C MET A 50 -2.96 -6.67 -11.07
N PHE A 51 -1.72 -6.55 -10.59
CA PHE A 51 -0.61 -6.11 -11.45
C PHE A 51 -0.34 -7.08 -12.61
N VAL A 52 -0.40 -8.39 -12.36
CA VAL A 52 -0.29 -9.42 -13.41
C VAL A 52 -1.44 -9.32 -14.41
N ALA A 53 -2.68 -9.11 -13.94
CA ALA A 53 -3.84 -8.93 -14.81
C ALA A 53 -3.69 -7.70 -15.72
N HIS A 54 -3.24 -6.57 -15.18
CA HIS A 54 -2.99 -5.35 -15.96
C HIS A 54 -1.90 -5.56 -17.02
N LEU A 55 -0.84 -6.33 -16.71
CA LEU A 55 0.17 -6.71 -17.70
C LEU A 55 -0.44 -7.52 -18.84
N HIS A 56 -1.25 -8.54 -18.53
CA HIS A 56 -1.91 -9.33 -19.57
C HIS A 56 -2.86 -8.50 -20.43
N GLN A 57 -3.61 -7.57 -19.84
CA GLN A 57 -4.47 -6.65 -20.59
C GLN A 57 -3.67 -5.80 -21.58
N ALA A 58 -2.55 -5.21 -21.15
CA ALA A 58 -1.69 -4.42 -22.02
C ALA A 58 -1.07 -5.24 -23.16
N LEU A 59 -0.64 -6.48 -22.86
CA LEU A 59 -0.11 -7.40 -23.89
C LEU A 59 -1.17 -7.76 -24.93
N ASN A 60 -2.40 -8.04 -24.50
CA ASN A 60 -3.49 -8.38 -25.42
C ASN A 60 -3.84 -7.20 -26.33
N MET A 61 -3.91 -5.97 -25.78
CA MET A 61 -4.14 -4.76 -26.58
C MET A 61 -3.05 -4.56 -27.64
N ALA A 62 -1.78 -4.75 -27.27
CA ALA A 62 -0.66 -4.60 -28.21
C ALA A 62 -0.67 -5.65 -29.33
N VAL A 63 -1.16 -6.86 -29.05
CA VAL A 63 -1.32 -7.92 -30.06
C VAL A 63 -2.47 -7.59 -31.02
N GLU A 64 -3.59 -7.08 -30.50
CA GLU A 64 -4.73 -6.65 -31.31
C GLU A 64 -4.37 -5.48 -32.23
N GLU A 65 -3.55 -4.52 -31.77
CA GLU A 65 -3.08 -3.39 -32.59
C GLU A 65 -2.10 -3.82 -33.70
N ALA A 66 -1.40 -4.94 -33.53
CA ALA A 66 -0.39 -5.43 -34.47
C ALA A 66 -0.94 -6.39 -35.54
N ALA A 67 -2.20 -6.83 -35.42
CA ALA A 67 -2.88 -7.77 -36.31
C ALA A 67 -3.74 -7.06 -37.38
#